data_AF-A0A2G4F5D7-F1
#
_entry.id   AF-A0A2G4F5D7-F1
#
_cell.length_a   1.000
_cell.length_b   1.000
_cell.length_c   1.000
_cell.angle_alpha   90.00
_cell.angle_beta   90.00
_cell.angle_gamma   90.00
#
_symmetry.space_group_name_H-M   'P 1'
#
loop_
_entity.id
_entity.type
_entity.pdbx_description
1 polymer ?
#
loop_
_entity_poly.entity_id
_entity_poly.type
_entity_poly.pdbx_seq_one_letter_code
_entity_poly.pdbx_strand_id
1 'polypeptide(L)'
;METNSMITYKQRLCCWAIARLLPSEQWIIVARFRSRSDADGHFQFLRQTIPHVKFEVVFDLSGDSNRLSALGCPSNPVTSAL
;
A
#
# COMPACT_ATOMS: atom_id res chain seq x y z
N MET A 1 18.55 21.09 2.38
CA MET A 1 18.51 19.68 1.91
C MET A 1 17.05 19.25 1.93
N GLU A 2 16.35 19.48 0.81
CA GLU A 2 14.89 19.45 0.71
C GLU A 2 14.47 18.27 -0.18
N THR A 3 14.44 17.06 0.37
CA THR A 3 14.09 15.82 -0.38
C THR A 3 12.78 15.19 0.08
N ASN A 4 12.04 15.85 0.98
CA ASN A 4 10.81 15.29 1.56
C ASN A 4 9.61 15.37 0.60
N SER A 5 9.58 16.32 -0.32
CA SER A 5 8.45 16.60 -1.22
C SER A 5 8.39 15.68 -2.45
N MET A 6 9.54 15.12 -2.87
CA MET A 6 9.63 14.33 -4.10
C MET A 6 9.22 12.87 -3.89
N ILE A 7 9.54 12.29 -2.72
CA ILE A 7 9.17 10.92 -2.34
C ILE A 7 7.64 10.83 -2.17
N THR A 8 7.04 11.82 -1.51
CA THR A 8 5.58 11.91 -1.35
C THR A 8 4.85 12.13 -2.67
N TYR A 9 5.34 13.00 -3.56
CA TYR A 9 4.66 13.22 -4.85
C TYR A 9 4.65 11.98 -5.75
N LYS A 10 5.80 11.28 -5.87
CA LYS A 10 5.84 10.03 -6.66
C LYS A 10 4.97 8.94 -6.05
N GLN A 11 4.89 8.84 -4.72
CA GLN A 11 4.00 7.88 -4.05
C GLN A 11 2.52 8.20 -4.31
N ARG A 12 2.14 9.48 -4.37
CA ARG A 12 0.77 9.91 -4.72
C ARG A 12 0.38 9.63 -6.16
N LEU A 13 1.34 9.51 -7.07
CA LEU A 13 1.09 9.18 -8.48
C LEU A 13 1.01 7.69 -8.75
N CYS A 14 1.46 6.84 -7.81
CA CYS A 14 1.45 5.39 -7.95
C CYS A 14 0.37 4.76 -7.06
N CYS A 15 -0.88 5.03 -7.39
CA CYS A 15 -2.04 4.51 -6.66
C CYS A 15 -2.41 3.07 -7.03
N TRP A 16 -1.74 2.45 -8.00
CA TRP A 16 -1.96 1.05 -8.36
C TRP A 16 -0.85 0.19 -7.78
N ALA A 17 -1.19 -0.96 -7.21
CA ALA A 17 -0.25 -1.84 -6.58
C ALA A 17 -0.60 -3.30 -6.81
N ILE A 18 0.39 -4.18 -6.69
CA ILE A 18 0.16 -5.62 -6.60
C ILE A 18 0.41 -6.04 -5.16
N ALA A 19 -0.60 -6.67 -4.56
CA ALA A 19 -0.53 -7.29 -3.26
C ALA A 19 -0.30 -8.79 -3.39
N ARG A 20 0.47 -9.37 -2.47
CA ARG A 20 0.68 -10.81 -2.32
C ARG A 20 0.09 -11.28 -1.00
N LEU A 21 -0.64 -12.39 -1.03
CA LEU A 21 -1.08 -13.08 0.18
C LEU A 21 0.06 -13.92 0.76
N LEU A 22 0.37 -13.71 2.04
CA LEU A 22 1.28 -14.54 2.82
C LEU A 22 0.57 -15.79 3.37
N PRO A 23 1.33 -16.83 3.77
CA PRO A 23 0.78 -17.98 4.49
C PRO A 23 0.07 -17.61 5.80
N SER A 24 0.41 -16.45 6.38
CA SER A 24 -0.25 -15.88 7.56
C SER A 24 -1.58 -15.18 7.26
N GLU A 25 -2.11 -15.33 6.04
CA GLU A 25 -3.33 -14.66 5.56
C GLU A 25 -3.25 -13.13 5.53
N GLN A 26 -2.04 -12.59 5.59
CA GLN A 26 -1.79 -11.15 5.49
C GLN A 26 -1.46 -10.75 4.05
N TRP A 27 -1.92 -9.57 3.64
CA TRP A 27 -1.59 -8.98 2.35
C TRP A 27 -0.41 -8.01 2.48
N ILE A 28 0.59 -8.16 1.61
CA ILE A 28 1.71 -7.22 1.50
C ILE A 28 1.82 -6.64 0.10
N ILE A 29 2.16 -5.35 0.01
CA ILE A 29 2.42 -4.70 -1.28
C ILE A 29 3.82 -5.10 -1.76
N VAL A 30 3.89 -5.72 -2.93
CA VAL A 30 5.16 -6.18 -3.53
C VAL A 30 5.63 -5.27 -4.66
N ALA A 31 4.73 -4.53 -5.30
CA ALA A 31 5.05 -3.58 -6.36
C ALA A 31 4.00 -2.47 -6.46
N ARG A 32 4.42 -1.27 -6.89
CA ARG A 32 3.55 -0.12 -7.15
C ARG A 32 3.74 0.39 -8.58
N PHE A 33 2.66 0.85 -9.18
CA PHE A 33 2.53 1.22 -10.58
C PHE A 33 1.78 2.54 -10.71
N ARG A 34 2.10 3.28 -11.77
CA ARG A 34 1.47 4.57 -12.07
C ARG A 34 0.09 4.40 -12.69
N SER A 35 -0.11 3.33 -13.46
CA SER A 35 -1.37 3.01 -14.12
C SER A 35 -1.81 1.58 -13.79
N ARG A 36 -3.12 1.34 -13.94
CA ARG A 36 -3.67 0.00 -13.81
C ARG A 36 -3.11 -0.95 -14.86
N SER A 37 -2.96 -0.49 -16.10
CA SER A 37 -2.48 -1.31 -17.21
C SER A 37 -1.06 -1.84 -16.97
N ASP A 38 -0.17 -1.02 -16.41
CA ASP A 38 1.18 -1.46 -16.04
C ASP A 38 1.13 -2.54 -14.94
N ALA A 39 0.24 -2.35 -13.96
CA ALA A 39 0.02 -3.33 -12.88
C ALA A 39 -0.54 -4.64 -13.43
N ASP A 40 -1.56 -4.60 -14.30
CA ASP A 40 -2.19 -5.78 -14.90
C ASP A 40 -1.19 -6.58 -15.76
N GLY A 41 -0.35 -5.89 -16.56
CA GLY A 41 0.69 -6.55 -17.34
C GLY A 41 1.71 -7.29 -16.46
N HIS A 42 2.15 -6.64 -15.37
CA HIS A 42 3.07 -7.27 -14.42
C HIS A 42 2.40 -8.40 -13.63
N PHE A 43 1.14 -8.23 -13.25
CA PHE A 43 0.33 -9.25 -12.57
C PHE A 43 0.17 -10.51 -13.43
N GLN A 44 -0.09 -10.36 -14.73
CA GLN A 44 -0.20 -11.48 -15.64
C GLN A 44 1.12 -12.28 -15.73
N PHE A 45 2.25 -11.58 -15.79
CA PHE A 45 3.57 -12.21 -15.73
C PHE A 45 3.80 -12.97 -14.41
N LEU A 46 3.45 -12.37 -13.27
CA LEU A 46 3.57 -13.02 -11.96
C LEU A 46 2.70 -14.28 -11.85
N ARG A 47 1.47 -14.25 -12.35
CA ARG A 47 0.58 -15.42 -12.38
C ARG A 47 1.13 -16.56 -13.21
N GLN A 48 1.80 -16.26 -14.32
CA GLN A 48 2.42 -17.28 -15.19
C GLN A 48 3.69 -17.87 -14.57
N THR A 49 4.49 -17.02 -13.92
CA THR A 49 5.78 -17.41 -13.36
C THR A 49 5.63 -18.15 -12.02
N ILE A 50 4.67 -17.73 -11.20
CA ILE A 50 4.49 -18.22 -9.83
C ILE A 50 2.98 -18.49 -9.57
N PRO A 51 2.39 -19.50 -10.22
CA PRO A 51 0.93 -19.73 -10.17
C PRO A 51 0.41 -20.16 -8.79
N HIS A 52 1.29 -20.63 -7.91
CA HIS A 52 0.94 -21.08 -6.56
C HIS A 52 0.81 -19.93 -5.54
N VAL A 53 1.25 -18.72 -5.90
CA VAL A 53 1.11 -17.54 -5.03
C VAL A 53 -0.12 -16.75 -5.45
N LYS A 54 -0.94 -16.38 -4.47
CA LYS A 54 -2.09 -15.49 -4.70
C LYS A 54 -1.60 -14.04 -4.74
N PHE A 55 -1.85 -13.41 -5.88
CA PHE A 55 -1.63 -11.99 -6.10
C PHE A 55 -2.97 -11.31 -6.40
N GLU A 56 -3.06 -10.02 -6.09
CA GLU A 56 -4.19 -9.16 -6.48
C GLU A 56 -3.70 -7.77 -6.88
N VAL A 57 -4.35 -7.17 -7.88
CA VAL A 57 -4.14 -5.76 -8.23
C VAL A 57 -5.07 -4.93 -7.39
N VAL A 58 -4.51 -4.02 -6.59
CA VAL A 58 -5.25 -3.19 -5.64
C VAL A 58 -4.98 -1.72 -5.90
N PHE A 59 -5.95 -0.89 -5.52
CA PHE A 59 -5.78 0.56 -5.50
C PHE A 59 -5.32 0.98 -4.10
N ASP A 60 -4.09 1.45 -4.00
CA ASP A 60 -3.45 1.86 -2.75
C ASP A 60 -3.45 3.39 -2.61
N LEU A 61 -4.35 3.89 -1.77
CA LEU A 61 -4.49 5.31 -1.44
C LEU A 61 -3.44 5.82 -0.43
N SER A 62 -2.46 5.00 -0.04
CA SER A 62 -1.45 5.35 0.98
C SER A 62 -0.54 6.54 0.62
N GLY A 63 -0.69 7.13 -0.57
CA GLY A 63 -0.05 8.40 -0.93
C GLY A 63 -0.47 9.61 -0.09
N ASP A 64 -1.54 9.50 0.72
CA ASP A 64 -2.08 10.59 1.56
C ASP A 64 -2.01 10.30 3.08
N SER A 65 -1.06 9.49 3.53
CA SER A 65 -0.83 9.23 4.96
C SER A 65 -0.45 10.45 5.82
N ASN A 66 -0.34 11.65 5.23
CA ASN A 66 -0.21 12.91 5.98
C ASN A 66 -1.55 13.69 6.13
N ARG A 67 -2.70 13.12 5.75
CA ARG A 67 -4.02 13.75 6.05
C ARG A 67 -4.78 13.08 7.19
N LEU A 68 -4.43 11.85 7.54
CA LEU A 68 -5.06 11.13 8.67
C LEU A 68 -4.32 11.29 10.00
N SER A 69 -3.09 11.82 10.01
CA SER A 69 -2.45 12.34 11.23
C SER A 69 -3.11 13.62 11.76
N ALA A 70 -3.95 14.28 10.96
CA ALA A 70 -4.71 15.48 11.35
C ALA A 70 -6.13 15.19 11.84
N LEU A 71 -6.63 13.95 11.71
CA LEU A 71 -7.88 13.54 12.34
C LEU A 71 -7.51 12.73 13.58
N GLY A 72 -7.21 13.45 14.65
CA GLY A 72 -6.95 12.88 15.96
C GLY A 72 -8.07 11.92 16.36
N CYS A 73 -7.75 10.64 16.44
CA CYS A 73 -8.44 9.77 17.38
C CYS A 73 -7.87 10.12 18.76
N PRO A 74 -8.65 10.72 19.68
CA PRO A 74 -8.16 10.98 21.02
C PRO A 74 -7.72 9.67 21.66
N SER A 75 -6.49 9.68 22.14
CA SER A 75 -5.94 8.70 23.06
C SER A 75 -6.89 8.54 24.25
N ASN A 76 -7.49 7.36 24.40
CA ASN A 76 -8.00 6.95 25.70
C ASN A 76 -6.86 6.20 26.41
N PRO A 77 -6.19 6.79 27.41
CA PRO A 77 -5.45 5.99 28.37
C PRO A 77 -6.47 5.31 29.29
N VAL A 78 -6.63 4.00 29.13
CA VAL A 78 -7.13 3.16 30.23
C VAL A 78 -5.96 3.07 31.23
N THR A 79 -6.04 3.85 32.30
CA THR A 79 -5.32 3.58 33.55
C THR A 79 -6.20 4.01 34.72
N SER A 80 -6.60 3.01 35.49
CA SER A 80 -6.90 2.98 36.92
C SER A 80 -7.12 4.31 37.65
N ALA A 81 -8.29 4.44 38.25
CA ALA A 81 -8.43 5.04 39.57
C ALA A 81 -9.24 4.08 40.44
N LEU A 82 -8.63 3.70 41.56
CA LEU A 82 -9.24 3.09 42.74
C LEU A 82 -10.30 4.02 43.35
#